data_AF-A0A7V1AGK1-F1
#
_entry.id   AF-A0A7V1AGK1-F1
#
_cell.length_a   1.000
_cell.length_b   1.000
_cell.length_c   1.000
_cell.angle_alpha   90.00
_cell.angle_beta   90.00
_cell.angle_gamma   90.00
#
_symmetry.space_group_name_H-M   'P 1'
#
loop_
_entity.id
_entity.type
_entity.pdbx_description
1 polymer ?
#
loop_
_entity_poly.entity_id
_entity_poly.type
_entity_poly.pdbx_seq_one_letter_code
_entity_poly.pdbx_strand_id
1 'polypeptide(L)' 'MKIKYNPKLKELAGSLRNNSTKAEIKLWGYLKGKQLMGHDFHRQKPIDNYIADFFCNTLISTVP' A
#
# COMPACT_ATOMS: atom_id res chain seq x y z
N MET A 1 5.54 -4.26 14.20
CA MET A 1 6.83 -3.92 13.56
C MET A 1 6.95 -2.41 13.39
N LYS A 2 7.93 -1.77 14.03
CA LYS A 2 8.24 -0.35 13.75
C LYS A 2 9.07 -0.29 12.48
N ILE A 3 8.40 -0.09 11.33
CA ILE A 3 9.09 0.19 10.07
C ILE A 3 9.67 1.60 10.22
N LYS A 4 11.00 1.73 10.20
CA LYS A 4 11.67 3.02 10.11
C LYS A 4 11.47 3.54 8.68
N TYR A 5 10.99 4.76 8.55
CA TYR A 5 10.80 5.42 7.27
C TYR A 5 11.31 6.85 7.38
N ASN A 6 11.77 7.40 6.26
CA ASN A 6 12.20 8.79 6.23
C ASN A 6 10.99 9.72 6.46
N PRO A 7 11.00 10.62 7.46
CA PRO A 7 9.87 11.50 7.75
C PRO A 7 9.49 12.40 6.57
N LYS A 8 10.43 12.71 5.66
CA LYS A 8 10.13 13.43 4.41
C LYS A 8 9.19 12.66 3.49
N LEU A 9 9.29 11.32 3.48
CA LEU A 9 8.40 10.45 2.71
C LEU A 9 7.00 10.38 3.32
N LYS A 10 6.82 10.74 4.59
CA LYS A 10 5.49 10.81 5.22
C LYS A 10 4.64 11.92 4.60
N GLU A 11 5.24 13.08 4.37
CA GLU A 11 4.58 14.21 3.74
C GLU A 11 4.30 13.92 2.25
N LEU A 12 5.28 13.34 1.55
CA LEU A 12 5.13 12.90 0.17
C LEU A 12 4.04 11.82 0.03
N ALA A 13 3.98 10.85 0.94
CA ALA A 13 2.92 9.84 0.97
C ALA A 13 1.54 10.46 1.21
N GLY A 14 1.45 11.51 2.05
CA GLY A 14 0.23 12.29 2.22
C GLY A 14 -0.22 12.96 0.92
N SER A 15 0.72 13.54 0.16
CA SER A 15 0.44 14.19 -1.12
C SER A 15 0.01 13.19 -2.21
N LEU A 16 0.66 12.02 -2.28
CA LEU A 16 0.28 10.90 -3.15
C LEU A 16 -1.12 10.35 -2.81
N ARG A 17 -1.58 10.54 -1.57
CA ARG A 17 -2.95 10.18 -1.15
C ARG A 17 -4.01 11.03 -1.83
N ASN A 18 -3.70 12.29 -2.05
CA ASN A 18 -4.54 13.23 -2.80
C ASN A 18 -4.34 13.11 -4.32
N ASN A 19 -3.16 12.69 -4.78
CA ASN A 19 -2.86 12.48 -6.19
C ASN A 19 -3.11 11.04 -6.69
N SER A 20 -3.87 10.22 -5.94
CA SER A 20 -4.13 8.85 -6.37
C SER A 20 -4.96 8.80 -7.65
N THR A 21 -4.54 7.95 -8.58
CA THR A 21 -5.25 7.76 -9.85
C THR A 21 -6.61 7.10 -9.60
N LYS A 22 -7.61 7.42 -10.42
CA LYS A 22 -8.94 6.76 -10.36
C LYS A 22 -8.85 5.23 -10.41
N ALA A 23 -7.90 4.70 -11.18
CA ALA A 23 -7.62 3.26 -11.26
C ALA A 23 -7.20 2.69 -9.89
N GLU A 24 -6.32 3.37 -9.16
CA GLU A 24 -5.87 2.97 -7.83
C GLU A 24 -6.99 3.05 -6.79
N ILE A 25 -7.85 4.07 -6.86
CA ILE A 25 -9.01 4.19 -5.98
C ILE A 25 -9.97 3.01 -6.21
N LYS A 26 -10.21 2.65 -7.47
CA LYS A 26 -11.05 1.52 -7.84
C LYS A 26 -10.42 0.19 -7.37
N LEU A 27 -9.11 0.01 -7.60
CA LEU A 27 -8.36 -1.15 -7.11
C LEU A 27 -8.40 -1.25 -5.58
N TRP A 28 -8.21 -0.12 -4.88
CA TRP A 28 -8.32 -0.06 -3.43
C TRP A 28 -9.72 -0.45 -2.93
N GLY A 29 -10.77 -0.10 -3.66
CA GLY A 29 -12.14 -0.55 -3.36
C GLY A 29 -12.27 -2.07 -3.35
N TYR A 30 -11.60 -2.77 -4.27
CA TYR A 30 -11.57 -4.23 -4.33
C TYR A 30 -10.60 -4.88 -3.31
N LEU A 31 -9.54 -4.17 -2.92
CA LEU A 31 -8.55 -4.68 -1.96
C LEU A 31 -8.95 -4.42 -0.50
N LYS A 32 -9.68 -3.32 -0.24
CA LYS A 32 -10.14 -2.92 1.10
C LYS A 32 -11.21 -3.88 1.60
N GLY A 33 -11.02 -4.39 2.81
CA GLY A 33 -12.00 -5.27 3.47
C GLY A 33 -11.67 -6.76 3.37
N LYS A 34 -10.39 -7.12 3.20
CA LYS A 34 -9.91 -8.51 3.17
C LYS A 34 -10.55 -9.37 2.06
N GLN A 35 -11.13 -8.74 1.04
CA GLN A 35 -11.81 -9.43 -0.06
C GLN A 35 -10.85 -10.30 -0.88
N LEU A 36 -9.57 -9.92 -0.98
CA LEU A 36 -8.56 -10.73 -1.63
C LEU A 36 -7.95 -11.71 -0.61
N MET A 37 -8.52 -12.92 -0.52
CA MET A 37 -8.00 -14.05 0.25
C MET A 37 -7.71 -13.76 1.75
N GLY A 38 -8.43 -12.83 2.37
CA GLY A 38 -8.22 -12.51 3.79
C GLY A 38 -7.05 -11.57 4.08
N HIS A 39 -6.40 -11.02 3.04
CA HIS A 39 -5.15 -10.26 3.18
C HIS A 39 -5.38 -8.78 3.48
N ASP A 40 -4.51 -8.25 4.35
CA ASP A 40 -4.54 -6.85 4.77
C ASP A 40 -3.64 -5.99 3.88
N PHE A 41 -4.26 -5.38 2.87
CA PHE A 41 -3.57 -4.46 1.98
C PHE A 41 -3.43 -3.09 2.65
N HIS A 42 -2.24 -2.49 2.50
CA HIS A 42 -1.95 -1.14 2.96
C HIS A 42 -1.66 -0.26 1.75
N ARG A 43 -2.33 0.88 1.65
CA ARG A 43 -2.07 1.85 0.58
C ARG A 43 -1.03 2.88 1.03
N GLN A 44 -0.13 3.26 0.13
CA GLN A 44 0.85 4.34 0.30
C GLN A 44 1.68 4.21 1.57
N LYS A 45 2.25 3.02 1.76
CA LYS A 45 3.09 2.74 2.92
C LYS A 45 4.51 3.21 2.59
N PRO A 46 5.06 4.18 3.33
CA PRO A 46 6.48 4.49 3.20
C PRO A 46 7.28 3.33 3.80
N ILE A 47 8.19 2.77 3.00
CA ILE A 47 9.04 1.64 3.34
C ILE A 47 10.47 2.10 3.07
N ASP A 48 11.23 2.32 4.14
CA ASP A 48 12.61 2.76 4.09
C ASP A 48 12.76 4.10 3.33
N ASN A 49 13.30 4.07 2.10
CA ASN A 49 13.47 5.22 1.21
C ASN A 49 12.47 5.25 0.03
N TYR A 50 11.48 4.35 0.01
CA TYR A 50 10.49 4.23 -1.06
C TYR A 50 9.06 4.40 -0.52
N ILE A 51 8.13 4.75 -1.40
CA ILE A 51 6.70 4.79 -1.09
C ILE A 51 6.05 3.73 -1.97
N ALA A 52 5.49 2.70 -1.34
CA ALA A 52 4.75 1.66 -2.04
C ALA A 52 3.27 2.07 -2.13
N ASP A 53 2.74 2.19 -3.35
CA ASP A 53 1.34 2.56 -3.59
C ASP A 53 0.38 1.51 -3.03
N PHE A 54 0.69 0.22 -3.23
CA PHE A 54 0.00 -0.91 -2.62
C PHE A 54 1.00 -1.89 -2.02
N PHE A 55 0.89 -2.12 -0.72
CA PHE A 55 1.68 -3.09 0.01
C PHE A 55 0.77 -4.19 0.55
N CYS A 56 0.94 -5.41 0.03
CA CYS A 56 0.38 -6.61 0.63
C CYS A 56 1.45 -7.26 1.51
N ASN A 57 1.12 -7.55 2.77
CA ASN A 57 2.02 -8.33 3.62
C ASN A 57 1.99 -9.84 3.28
N THR A 58 1.23 -10.24 2.26
CA THR A 58 1.09 -11.64 1.86
C THR A 58 1.80 -11.86 0.55
N LEU A 59 2.99 -12.47 0.63
CA LEU A 59 3.62 -13.14 -0.48
C LEU A 59 2.95 -14.51 -0.61
N ILE A 60 1.92 -14.62 -1.44
CA ILE A 60 1.49 -15.95 -1.92
C ILE A 60 2.33 -16.28 -3.16
N SER A 61 3.43 -16.98 -2.92
CA SER A 61 4.09 -17.75 -3.98
C SER A 61 3.45 -19.13 -3.96
N THR A 62 2.23 -19.25 -4.49
CA THR A 62 1.74 -20.53 -4.99
C THR A 62 2.11 -20.59 -6.45
N VAL A 63 3.37 -20.97 -6.70
CA VAL A 63 3.76 -21.55 -7.98
C VAL A 63 3.23 -22.99 -7.96
N PRO A 64 2.43 -23.43 -8.96
CA PRO A 64 2.07 -24.84 -9.11
C PRO A 64 3.28 -25.71 -9.45
#